data_AF-A0A2E5LUE7-F1
#
_entry.id   AF-A0A2E5LUE7-F1
#
_cell.length_a   1.000
_cell.length_b   1.000
_cell.length_c   1.000
_cell.angle_alpha   90.00
_cell.angle_beta   90.00
_cell.angle_gamma   90.00
#
_symmetry.space_group_name_H-M   'P 1'
#
loop_
_entity.id
_entity.type
_entity.pdbx_description
1 polymer ?
#
loop_
_entity_poly.entity_id
_entity_poly.type
_entity_poly.pdbx_seq_one_letter_code
_entity_poly.pdbx_strand_id
1 'polypeptide(L)'
;MKIKQQISKIFISIILLNLILSNNIIAQKNNSGETAAAAIGALAAIGSAVAAIENYKEILETKAVNYIMKNHPEHTQFRIQLIQGVYESTKKRSDQSEVTVIPFGFIELENGKPINSQKILFMFTSPGWINNNGVNLSMVTWEFLTKDEWNNLIRSFANLNSPAEDIGEDCFVPIYKKVKGKQKEDASDILTITNRNDSGKKTYKKTSEAVHINDLVIDKYGFSIYGTGEFSQKVIYPFYRLAGDDYLIADFSETMKIFSNEKTLGIFLKKIGETKLMTRNTLNNVHNFMNAIPFGVEQ
;
A
#
# COMPACT_ATOMS: atom_id res chain seq x y z
N MET A 1 -27.57 54.69 -38.22
CA MET A 1 -26.10 54.56 -38.05
C MET A 1 -25.65 54.55 -36.58
N LYS A 2 -26.25 55.35 -35.67
CA LYS A 2 -25.85 55.42 -34.25
C LYS A 2 -26.12 54.16 -33.40
N ILE A 3 -27.17 53.37 -33.71
CA ILE A 3 -27.54 52.17 -32.93
C ILE A 3 -26.54 51.01 -33.12
N LYS A 4 -26.00 50.82 -34.34
CA LYS A 4 -24.99 49.78 -34.63
C LYS A 4 -23.65 50.06 -33.91
N GLN A 5 -23.29 51.34 -33.75
CA GLN A 5 -22.10 51.75 -32.98
C GLN A 5 -22.28 51.58 -31.46
N GLN A 6 -23.50 51.74 -30.93
CA GLN A 6 -23.77 51.53 -29.51
C GLN A 6 -23.76 50.04 -29.13
N ILE A 7 -24.31 49.17 -29.99
CA ILE A 7 -24.29 47.71 -29.79
C ILE A 7 -22.86 47.16 -29.90
N SER A 8 -22.03 47.68 -30.80
CA SER A 8 -20.60 47.32 -30.92
C SER A 8 -19.79 47.70 -29.67
N LYS A 9 -20.05 48.86 -29.05
CA LYS A 9 -19.36 49.30 -27.83
C LYS A 9 -19.77 48.48 -26.60
N ILE A 10 -21.04 48.07 -26.50
CA ILE A 10 -21.54 47.23 -25.40
C ILE A 10 -20.97 45.80 -25.51
N PHE A 11 -20.90 45.23 -26.73
CA PHE A 11 -20.32 43.90 -26.94
C PHE A 11 -18.81 43.86 -26.66
N ILE A 12 -18.07 44.90 -27.06
CA ILE A 12 -16.64 45.03 -26.78
C ILE A 12 -16.38 45.20 -25.27
N SER A 13 -17.25 45.93 -24.56
CA SER A 13 -17.12 46.12 -23.11
C SER A 13 -17.41 44.83 -22.31
N ILE A 14 -18.30 43.95 -22.79
CA ILE A 14 -18.60 42.65 -22.17
C ILE A 14 -17.46 41.64 -22.44
N ILE A 15 -16.80 41.72 -23.60
CA ILE A 15 -15.62 40.90 -23.93
C ILE A 15 -14.39 41.35 -23.11
N LEU A 16 -14.21 42.67 -22.92
CA LEU A 16 -13.15 43.22 -22.04
C LEU A 16 -13.37 42.91 -20.56
N LEU A 17 -14.63 42.87 -20.10
CA LEU A 17 -14.94 42.50 -18.71
C LEU A 17 -14.67 41.01 -18.41
N ASN A 18 -14.84 40.12 -19.40
CA ASN A 18 -14.48 38.70 -19.28
C ASN A 18 -12.97 38.44 -19.35
N LEU A 19 -12.21 39.32 -20.02
CA LEU A 19 -10.74 39.27 -20.03
C LEU A 19 -10.10 39.72 -18.71
N ILE A 20 -10.80 40.52 -17.91
CA ILE A 20 -10.33 40.96 -16.58
C ILE A 20 -10.68 39.93 -15.48
N LEU A 21 -11.66 39.04 -15.72
CA LEU A 21 -12.08 38.01 -14.77
C LEU A 21 -11.45 36.62 -14.98
N SER A 22 -10.59 36.44 -16.00
CA SER A 22 -9.97 35.15 -16.32
C SER A 22 -8.49 34.99 -15.93
N ASN A 23 -7.89 35.95 -15.22
CA ASN A 23 -6.47 35.90 -14.85
C ASN A 23 -6.18 35.60 -13.36
N ASN A 24 -6.86 34.62 -12.77
CA ASN A 24 -6.44 34.03 -11.49
C ASN A 24 -6.01 32.56 -11.62
N ILE A 25 -5.29 32.21 -12.69
CA ILE A 25 -4.52 30.97 -12.75
C ILE A 25 -3.06 31.31 -13.09
N ILE A 26 -2.30 31.51 -12.01
CA ILE A 26 -0.86 31.28 -11.82
C ILE A 26 0.05 31.65 -13.00
N ALA A 27 0.53 32.89 -13.00
CA ALA A 27 1.80 33.26 -13.60
C ALA A 27 2.45 34.43 -12.84
N GLN A 28 3.17 34.12 -11.76
CA GLN A 28 4.25 34.99 -11.26
C GLN A 28 5.49 34.11 -11.06
N LYS A 29 6.52 34.37 -11.89
CA LYS A 29 7.85 33.81 -11.70
C LYS A 29 8.80 34.97 -11.40
N ASN A 30 9.59 34.76 -10.35
CA ASN A 30 10.83 35.44 -9.97
C ASN A 30 10.71 36.36 -8.74
N ASN A 31 10.68 35.74 -7.56
CA ASN A 31 11.80 35.81 -6.63
C ASN A 31 12.00 34.41 -6.02
N SER A 32 13.25 33.98 -5.90
CA SER A 32 13.70 32.70 -5.37
C SER A 32 13.19 32.48 -3.94
N GLY A 33 11.98 31.92 -3.82
CA GLY A 33 11.28 31.68 -2.54
C GLY A 33 9.79 31.36 -2.69
N GLU A 34 9.14 31.72 -3.81
CA GLU A 34 7.68 31.66 -3.94
C GLU A 34 7.11 30.41 -4.61
N THR A 35 7.93 29.56 -5.24
CA THR A 35 7.45 28.26 -5.77
C THR A 35 7.14 27.25 -4.67
N ALA A 36 7.71 27.46 -3.48
CA ALA A 36 7.32 26.73 -2.28
C ALA A 36 5.95 27.19 -1.75
N ALA A 37 5.62 28.48 -1.85
CA ALA A 37 4.40 29.07 -1.26
C ALA A 37 3.10 28.60 -1.93
N ALA A 38 3.10 28.37 -3.24
CA ALA A 38 1.93 27.84 -3.95
C ALA A 38 1.66 26.35 -3.59
N ALA A 39 2.70 25.56 -3.31
CA ALA A 39 2.57 24.20 -2.80
C ALA A 39 2.13 24.16 -1.32
N ILE A 40 2.52 25.18 -0.54
CA ILE A 40 2.18 25.33 0.89
C ILE A 40 0.67 25.59 1.10
N GLY A 41 0.00 26.29 0.17
CA GLY A 41 -1.45 26.55 0.25
C GLY A 41 -2.35 25.32 0.02
N ALA A 42 -1.89 24.32 -0.73
CA ALA A 42 -2.65 23.11 -1.04
C ALA A 42 -2.77 22.16 0.17
N LEU A 43 -1.86 22.27 1.14
CA LEU A 43 -1.82 21.40 2.33
C LEU A 43 -2.79 21.84 3.43
N ALA A 44 -3.22 23.11 3.43
CA ALA A 44 -4.00 23.71 4.52
C ALA A 44 -5.53 23.75 4.29
N ALA A 45 -6.02 23.38 3.10
CA ALA A 45 -7.44 23.54 2.73
C ALA A 45 -8.17 22.22 2.47
N ILE A 46 -7.84 21.15 3.21
CA ILE A 46 -8.25 19.81 2.80
C ILE A 46 -9.56 19.31 3.44
N GLY A 47 -10.64 20.00 3.10
CA GLY A 47 -12.01 19.51 3.19
C GLY A 47 -12.46 18.86 1.89
N SER A 48 -12.76 17.56 1.94
CA SER A 48 -13.69 16.82 1.06
C SER A 48 -13.82 17.21 -0.43
N ALA A 49 -12.73 17.26 -1.20
CA ALA A 49 -12.83 17.33 -2.67
C ALA A 49 -11.81 16.40 -3.35
N VAL A 50 -12.27 15.67 -4.37
CA VAL A 50 -11.48 14.72 -5.18
C VAL A 50 -10.18 15.34 -5.70
N ALA A 51 -10.18 16.64 -6.01
CA ALA A 51 -9.02 17.38 -6.49
C ALA A 51 -7.85 17.43 -5.48
N ALA A 52 -8.12 17.38 -4.18
CA ALA A 52 -7.06 17.45 -3.17
C ALA A 52 -6.35 16.10 -2.96
N ILE A 53 -6.96 14.99 -3.39
CA ILE A 53 -6.34 13.67 -3.32
C ILE A 53 -5.23 13.58 -4.37
N GLU A 54 -5.49 14.03 -5.59
CA GLU A 54 -4.53 13.92 -6.70
C GLU A 54 -3.27 14.77 -6.46
N ASN A 55 -3.44 16.03 -6.08
CA ASN A 55 -2.32 16.91 -5.72
C ASN A 55 -1.44 16.30 -4.60
N TYR A 56 -2.05 15.59 -3.65
CA TYR A 56 -1.31 14.98 -2.56
C TYR A 56 -0.54 13.72 -3.01
N LYS A 57 -1.12 12.91 -3.92
CA LYS A 57 -0.38 11.80 -4.55
C LYS A 57 0.82 12.33 -5.33
N GLU A 58 0.64 13.36 -6.15
CA GLU A 58 1.70 13.99 -6.93
C GLU A 58 2.85 14.48 -6.03
N ILE A 59 2.53 15.12 -4.89
CA ILE A 59 3.53 15.53 -3.90
C ILE A 59 4.32 14.33 -3.38
N LEU A 60 3.64 13.26 -2.95
CA LEU A 60 4.29 12.08 -2.40
C LEU A 60 5.15 11.34 -3.44
N GLU A 61 4.65 11.17 -4.66
CA GLU A 61 5.41 10.57 -5.76
C GLU A 61 6.63 11.43 -6.10
N THR A 62 6.50 12.75 -6.13
CA THR A 62 7.64 13.67 -6.30
C THR A 62 8.68 13.51 -5.19
N LYS A 63 8.25 13.31 -3.93
CA LYS A 63 9.19 13.04 -2.82
C LYS A 63 9.90 11.71 -2.98
N ALA A 64 9.20 10.67 -3.42
CA ALA A 64 9.78 9.36 -3.67
C ALA A 64 10.79 9.41 -4.83
N VAL A 65 10.47 10.10 -5.94
CA VAL A 65 11.42 10.35 -7.05
C VAL A 65 12.68 11.05 -6.54
N ASN A 66 12.53 12.13 -5.76
CA ASN A 66 13.68 12.86 -5.21
C ASN A 66 14.55 11.97 -4.29
N TYR A 67 13.93 11.10 -3.51
CA TYR A 67 14.66 10.13 -2.69
C TYR A 67 15.47 9.15 -3.56
N ILE A 68 14.85 8.59 -4.60
CA ILE A 68 15.51 7.66 -5.54
C ILE A 68 16.66 8.37 -6.26
N MET A 69 16.42 9.54 -6.85
CA MET A 69 17.46 10.29 -7.56
C MET A 69 18.68 10.63 -6.68
N LYS A 70 18.46 10.84 -5.38
CA LYS A 70 19.53 11.17 -4.43
C LYS A 70 20.30 9.96 -3.93
N ASN A 71 19.62 8.85 -3.66
CA ASN A 71 20.18 7.70 -2.92
C ASN A 71 20.38 6.45 -3.77
N HIS A 72 19.74 6.39 -4.95
CA HIS A 72 19.75 5.27 -5.88
C HIS A 72 20.05 5.72 -7.32
N PRO A 73 21.21 6.36 -7.56
CA PRO A 73 21.57 6.88 -8.88
C PRO A 73 21.74 5.78 -9.95
N GLU A 74 21.81 4.51 -9.55
CA GLU A 74 21.80 3.34 -10.45
C GLU A 74 20.48 3.22 -11.25
N HIS A 75 19.37 3.76 -10.74
CA HIS A 75 18.06 3.72 -11.39
C HIS A 75 17.90 4.89 -12.36
N THR A 76 18.12 4.64 -13.65
CA THR A 76 18.19 5.71 -14.68
C THR A 76 16.90 5.91 -15.47
N GLN A 77 16.05 4.89 -15.58
CA GLN A 77 14.72 4.97 -16.19
C GLN A 77 13.76 4.11 -15.39
N PHE A 78 12.77 4.71 -14.74
CA PHE A 78 11.83 3.97 -13.90
C PHE A 78 10.43 4.59 -13.93
N ARG A 79 9.44 3.77 -13.60
CA ARG A 79 8.08 4.18 -13.25
C ARG A 79 7.94 4.04 -11.74
N ILE A 80 7.41 5.07 -11.10
CA ILE A 80 6.96 5.02 -9.72
C ILE A 80 5.47 5.36 -9.67
N GLN A 81 4.72 4.64 -8.85
CA GLN A 81 3.30 4.88 -8.65
C GLN A 81 2.91 4.58 -7.21
N LEU A 82 2.05 5.40 -6.64
CA LEU A 82 1.48 5.14 -5.33
C LEU A 82 0.49 3.97 -5.40
N ILE A 83 0.65 2.95 -4.53
CA ILE A 83 -0.27 1.81 -4.54
C ILE A 83 -1.62 2.20 -3.92
N GLN A 84 -2.71 1.94 -4.65
CA GLN A 84 -4.08 2.23 -4.22
C GLN A 84 -4.43 1.57 -2.88
N GLY A 85 -5.38 2.16 -2.14
CA GLY A 85 -5.89 1.62 -0.87
C GLY A 85 -5.25 2.15 0.42
N VAL A 86 -4.15 2.90 0.33
CA VAL A 86 -3.51 3.60 1.47
C VAL A 86 -4.36 4.76 2.01
N TYR A 87 -5.16 5.38 1.13
CA TYR A 87 -5.95 6.59 1.43
C TYR A 87 -7.40 6.31 1.83
N GLU A 88 -7.94 5.16 1.45
CA GLU A 88 -9.34 4.83 1.72
C GLU A 88 -9.56 4.41 3.18
N SER A 89 -8.50 3.92 3.83
CA SER A 89 -8.48 3.60 5.27
C SER A 89 -8.35 4.82 6.18
N THR A 90 -8.00 5.99 5.66
CA THR A 90 -7.84 7.22 6.46
C THR A 90 -9.16 7.98 6.66
N LYS A 91 -10.30 7.27 6.80
CA LYS A 91 -11.57 7.87 7.24
C LYS A 91 -11.49 8.27 8.72
N LYS A 92 -10.69 9.30 8.98
CA LYS A 92 -10.78 10.35 10.02
C LYS A 92 -9.49 11.16 9.90
N ARG A 93 -9.61 12.26 9.17
CA ARG A 93 -8.51 13.17 8.82
C ARG A 93 -8.07 14.08 9.99
N SER A 94 -8.47 13.78 11.23
CA SER A 94 -8.00 14.53 12.42
C SER A 94 -6.64 14.06 12.92
N ASP A 95 -6.22 12.84 12.55
CA ASP A 95 -5.06 12.17 13.15
C ASP A 95 -3.85 12.17 12.19
N GLN A 96 -3.68 13.24 11.40
CA GLN A 96 -2.61 13.35 10.37
C GLN A 96 -1.20 13.53 10.95
N SER A 97 -1.05 13.40 12.27
CA SER A 97 0.21 13.34 13.00
C SER A 97 0.67 11.91 13.31
N GLU A 98 0.03 10.86 12.79
CA GLU A 98 0.38 9.47 13.10
C GLU A 98 1.36 8.81 12.11
N VAL A 99 2.14 7.85 12.63
CA VAL A 99 3.03 6.96 11.87
C VAL A 99 2.24 6.23 10.79
N THR A 100 2.72 6.22 9.54
CA THR A 100 2.07 5.50 8.41
C THR A 100 3.10 4.78 7.55
N VAL A 101 2.72 3.65 6.93
CA VAL A 101 3.48 3.00 5.85
C VAL A 101 2.82 3.31 4.53
N ILE A 102 3.56 3.94 3.62
CA ILE A 102 3.07 4.35 2.30
C ILE A 102 3.87 3.60 1.23
N PRO A 103 3.30 2.55 0.61
CA PRO A 103 3.93 1.81 -0.49
C PRO A 103 3.85 2.55 -1.83
N PHE A 104 5.00 2.62 -2.51
CA PHE A 104 5.12 2.97 -3.91
C PHE A 104 5.56 1.75 -4.71
N GLY A 105 4.84 1.43 -5.78
CA GLY A 105 5.29 0.47 -6.77
C GLY A 105 6.36 1.09 -7.64
N PHE A 106 7.47 0.37 -7.83
CA PHE A 106 8.62 0.77 -8.62
C PHE A 106 8.88 -0.29 -9.71
N ILE A 107 9.12 0.16 -10.94
CA ILE A 107 9.42 -0.72 -12.09
C ILE A 107 10.49 -0.03 -12.94
N GLU A 108 11.58 -0.73 -13.25
CA GLU A 108 12.59 -0.27 -14.20
C GLU A 108 12.04 -0.24 -15.62
N LEU A 109 12.60 0.65 -16.43
CA LEU A 109 12.30 0.77 -17.84
C LEU A 109 13.55 0.49 -18.68
N GLU A 110 13.38 -0.20 -19.80
CA GLU A 110 14.35 -0.29 -20.88
C GLU A 110 13.77 0.37 -22.12
N ASN A 111 14.48 1.36 -22.66
CA ASN A 111 14.03 2.15 -23.81
C ASN A 111 12.61 2.72 -23.62
N GLY A 112 12.32 3.21 -22.41
CA GLY A 112 11.01 3.75 -22.04
C GLY A 112 9.89 2.72 -21.83
N LYS A 113 10.18 1.41 -21.91
CA LYS A 113 9.20 0.34 -21.70
C LYS A 113 9.46 -0.39 -20.37
N PRO A 114 8.43 -0.73 -19.59
CA PRO A 114 8.62 -1.45 -18.33
C PRO A 114 9.20 -2.84 -18.58
N ILE A 115 10.06 -3.29 -17.66
CA ILE A 115 10.56 -4.67 -17.60
C ILE A 115 10.12 -5.34 -16.29
N ASN A 116 10.17 -6.67 -16.24
CA ASN A 116 9.78 -7.46 -15.06
C ASN A 116 10.81 -7.30 -13.92
N SER A 117 10.70 -6.18 -13.19
CA SER A 117 11.66 -5.68 -12.20
C SER A 117 10.96 -5.06 -10.98
N GLN A 118 9.72 -5.47 -10.71
CA GLN A 118 8.84 -4.89 -9.69
C GLN A 118 9.55 -4.87 -8.33
N LYS A 119 9.54 -3.70 -7.71
CA LYS A 119 9.96 -3.46 -6.33
C LYS A 119 8.90 -2.63 -5.62
N ILE A 120 8.88 -2.70 -4.29
CA ILE A 120 8.18 -1.72 -3.46
C ILE A 120 9.21 -0.80 -2.84
N LEU A 121 8.94 0.50 -2.90
CA LEU A 121 9.55 1.47 -2.02
C LEU A 121 8.54 1.79 -0.92
N PHE A 122 8.84 1.40 0.32
CA PHE A 122 8.04 1.81 1.47
C PHE A 122 8.55 3.13 2.03
N MET A 123 7.63 4.06 2.22
CA MET A 123 7.85 5.27 3.00
C MET A 123 7.21 5.10 4.37
N PHE A 124 8.05 4.94 5.38
CA PHE A 124 7.63 4.90 6.79
C PHE A 124 7.72 6.29 7.37
N THR A 125 6.64 6.76 7.98
CA THR A 125 6.57 8.10 8.52
C THR A 125 6.51 8.07 10.04
N SER A 126 7.17 9.02 10.71
CA SER A 126 7.07 9.22 12.16
C SER A 126 6.02 10.28 12.50
N PRO A 127 5.58 10.40 13.77
CA PRO A 127 4.61 11.42 14.13
C PRO A 127 5.08 12.84 13.78
N GLY A 128 4.19 13.66 13.24
CA GLY A 128 4.51 15.04 12.82
C GLY A 128 5.26 15.16 11.49
N TRP A 129 5.39 14.07 10.72
CA TRP A 129 5.98 14.07 9.38
C TRP A 129 5.25 14.99 8.39
N ILE A 130 3.98 15.34 8.65
CA ILE A 130 3.27 16.43 7.98
C ILE A 130 3.02 17.54 8.99
N ASN A 131 3.32 18.77 8.59
CA ASN A 131 2.95 19.97 9.32
C ASN A 131 2.57 21.09 8.33
N ASN A 132 2.35 22.30 8.84
CA ASN A 132 1.97 23.46 8.04
C ASN A 132 3.01 23.83 6.96
N ASN A 133 4.25 23.37 7.08
CA ASN A 133 5.32 23.54 6.09
C ASN A 133 5.40 22.36 5.09
N GLY A 134 4.47 21.39 5.19
CA GLY A 134 4.38 20.21 4.34
C GLY A 134 5.06 18.97 4.91
N VAL A 135 5.59 18.14 4.01
CA VAL A 135 6.23 16.86 4.35
C VAL A 135 7.65 17.08 4.87
N ASN A 136 7.89 16.73 6.12
CA ASN A 136 9.20 16.71 6.74
C ASN A 136 9.91 15.36 6.47
N LEU A 137 10.81 15.36 5.48
CA LEU A 137 11.58 14.17 5.11
C LEU A 137 12.55 13.68 6.19
N SER A 138 12.89 14.49 7.20
CA SER A 138 13.71 14.01 8.32
C SER A 138 12.96 13.02 9.22
N MET A 139 11.64 12.99 9.11
CA MET A 139 10.74 12.09 9.86
C MET A 139 10.27 10.93 8.99
N VAL A 140 11.02 10.62 7.93
CA VAL A 140 10.69 9.57 6.98
C VAL A 140 11.86 8.61 6.84
N THR A 141 11.57 7.31 6.91
CA THR A 141 12.51 6.23 6.58
C THR A 141 12.00 5.53 5.33
N TRP A 142 12.92 5.19 4.42
CA TRP A 142 12.62 4.56 3.14
C TRP A 142 13.27 3.19 3.10
N GLU A 143 12.54 2.18 2.63
CA GLU A 143 13.05 0.82 2.48
C GLU A 143 12.57 0.24 1.15
N PHE A 144 13.50 -0.32 0.37
CA PHE A 144 13.18 -1.07 -0.84
C PHE A 144 12.99 -2.54 -0.51
N LEU A 145 11.97 -3.16 -1.11
CA LEU A 145 11.82 -4.61 -1.16
C LEU A 145 11.65 -5.06 -2.61
N THR A 146 12.45 -6.02 -3.01
CA THR A 146 12.27 -6.83 -4.21
C THR A 146 11.07 -7.76 -4.09
N LYS A 147 10.68 -8.39 -5.20
CA LYS A 147 9.63 -9.42 -5.20
C LYS A 147 9.93 -10.58 -4.27
N ASP A 148 11.17 -11.06 -4.27
CA ASP A 148 11.58 -12.19 -3.44
C ASP A 148 11.60 -11.80 -1.96
N GLU A 149 12.09 -10.61 -1.61
CA GLU A 149 12.05 -10.10 -0.24
C GLU A 149 10.61 -9.89 0.25
N TRP A 150 9.73 -9.37 -0.61
CA TRP A 150 8.31 -9.23 -0.29
C TRP A 150 7.64 -10.58 -0.06
N ASN A 151 7.84 -11.55 -0.96
CA ASN A 151 7.25 -12.88 -0.82
C ASN A 151 7.82 -13.61 0.40
N ASN A 152 9.10 -13.43 0.70
CA ASN A 152 9.71 -13.91 1.95
C ASN A 152 9.10 -13.24 3.18
N LEU A 153 8.80 -11.94 3.13
CA LEU A 153 8.11 -11.25 4.21
C LEU A 153 6.71 -11.84 4.46
N ILE A 154 5.94 -12.07 3.39
CA ILE A 154 4.60 -12.66 3.47
C ILE A 154 4.66 -14.12 3.95
N ARG A 155 5.69 -14.88 3.55
CA ARG A 155 5.99 -16.22 4.06
C ARG A 155 6.27 -16.20 5.55
N SER A 156 7.21 -15.38 6.01
CA SER A 156 7.55 -15.25 7.43
C SER A 156 6.33 -14.83 8.25
N PHE A 157 5.51 -13.92 7.72
CA PHE A 157 4.25 -13.54 8.34
C PHE A 157 3.27 -14.71 8.48
N ALA A 158 3.15 -15.56 7.45
CA ALA A 158 2.26 -16.72 7.51
C ALA A 158 2.72 -17.81 8.46
N ASN A 159 4.02 -18.11 8.47
CA ASN A 159 4.61 -19.08 9.41
C ASN A 159 4.45 -18.61 10.86
N LEU A 160 4.67 -17.32 11.11
CA LEU A 160 4.41 -16.71 12.41
C LEU A 160 2.94 -16.83 12.84
N ASN A 161 2.01 -16.87 11.88
CA ASN A 161 0.58 -16.81 12.12
C ASN A 161 -0.17 -18.13 12.02
N SER A 162 0.49 -19.24 11.74
CA SER A 162 -0.21 -20.49 11.45
C SER A 162 0.27 -21.62 12.36
N PRO A 163 -0.64 -22.50 12.82
CA PRO A 163 -0.25 -23.79 13.39
C PRO A 163 0.10 -24.84 12.32
N ALA A 164 0.03 -24.49 11.03
CA ALA A 164 0.43 -25.38 9.95
C ALA A 164 1.95 -25.58 9.92
N GLU A 165 2.38 -26.57 9.15
CA GLU A 165 3.79 -26.73 8.82
C GLU A 165 4.31 -25.47 8.12
N ASP A 166 5.51 -25.03 8.50
CA ASP A 166 6.16 -23.86 7.94
C ASP A 166 6.29 -23.96 6.42
N ILE A 167 5.96 -22.86 5.75
CA ILE A 167 6.19 -22.68 4.32
C ILE A 167 7.70 -22.59 4.08
N GLY A 168 8.20 -23.43 3.17
CA GLY A 168 9.60 -23.47 2.75
C GLY A 168 10.05 -22.25 1.96
N GLU A 169 11.35 -22.15 1.70
CA GLU A 169 11.95 -21.01 0.97
C GLU A 169 11.48 -20.91 -0.49
N ASP A 170 11.01 -22.02 -1.06
CA ASP A 170 10.37 -22.09 -2.39
C ASP A 170 8.99 -21.44 -2.44
N CYS A 171 8.48 -20.97 -1.29
CA CYS A 171 7.20 -20.26 -1.16
C CYS A 171 5.98 -21.06 -1.64
N PHE A 172 6.05 -22.39 -1.65
CA PHE A 172 4.90 -23.25 -1.90
C PHE A 172 4.10 -23.47 -0.63
N VAL A 173 2.86 -23.00 -0.64
CA VAL A 173 1.94 -23.06 0.48
C VAL A 173 1.12 -24.35 0.41
N PRO A 174 1.21 -25.24 1.41
CA PRO A 174 0.40 -26.45 1.45
C PRO A 174 -1.09 -26.13 1.58
N ILE A 175 -1.93 -26.87 0.86
CA ILE A 175 -3.37 -26.67 0.88
C ILE A 175 -4.01 -27.50 2.00
N TYR A 176 -4.86 -26.85 2.78
CA TYR A 176 -5.68 -27.45 3.81
C TYR A 176 -7.16 -27.31 3.49
N LYS A 177 -7.90 -28.42 3.48
CA LYS A 177 -9.36 -28.43 3.24
C LYS A 177 -10.08 -28.52 4.59
N LYS A 178 -11.04 -27.61 4.83
CA LYS A 178 -11.90 -27.65 6.02
C LYS A 178 -12.72 -28.96 6.02
N VAL A 179 -12.71 -29.66 7.14
CA VAL A 179 -13.48 -30.90 7.35
C VAL A 179 -14.63 -30.68 8.33
N LYS A 180 -15.72 -31.42 8.17
CA LYS A 180 -16.89 -31.42 9.08
C LYS A 180 -16.81 -32.67 9.99
N GLY A 181 -17.24 -32.53 11.25
CA GLY A 181 -17.34 -33.64 12.21
C GLY A 181 -16.11 -33.84 13.12
N LYS A 182 -16.27 -34.70 14.14
CA LYS A 182 -15.15 -35.10 15.03
C LYS A 182 -14.16 -35.94 14.22
N GLN A 183 -12.93 -35.46 14.09
CA GLN A 183 -11.83 -36.23 13.54
C GLN A 183 -10.98 -36.80 14.68
N LYS A 184 -10.28 -37.92 14.46
CA LYS A 184 -9.23 -38.37 15.39
C LYS A 184 -8.11 -37.33 15.35
N GLU A 185 -7.76 -36.75 16.50
CA GLU A 185 -6.78 -35.66 16.61
C GLU A 185 -5.35 -36.09 16.29
N ASP A 186 -5.07 -37.40 16.30
CA ASP A 186 -3.70 -37.94 16.22
C ASP A 186 -3.15 -38.17 14.81
N ALA A 187 -3.82 -37.71 13.74
CA ALA A 187 -3.25 -37.78 12.40
C ALA A 187 -2.40 -36.52 12.12
N SER A 188 -1.14 -36.71 11.72
CA SER A 188 -0.18 -35.64 11.35
C SER A 188 -0.73 -34.62 10.36
N ASP A 189 -1.71 -35.01 9.56
CA ASP A 189 -2.28 -34.20 8.49
C ASP A 189 -3.47 -33.34 8.96
N ILE A 190 -3.82 -33.38 10.25
CA ILE A 190 -4.99 -32.68 10.79
C ILE A 190 -4.56 -31.46 11.61
N LEU A 191 -5.00 -30.29 11.16
CA LEU A 191 -4.88 -29.05 11.91
C LEU A 191 -6.21 -28.70 12.58
N THR A 192 -6.14 -28.50 13.89
CA THR A 192 -7.24 -27.99 14.68
C THR A 192 -6.95 -26.55 15.09
N ILE A 193 -7.86 -25.64 14.75
CA ILE A 193 -7.81 -24.26 15.20
C ILE A 193 -9.02 -23.99 16.08
N THR A 194 -8.74 -23.72 17.35
CA THR A 194 -9.74 -23.35 18.34
C THR A 194 -10.00 -21.85 18.29
N ASN A 195 -11.27 -21.45 18.37
CA ASN A 195 -11.61 -20.05 18.54
C ASN A 195 -11.60 -19.72 20.04
N ARG A 196 -10.86 -18.68 20.44
CA ARG A 196 -10.77 -18.28 21.86
C ARG A 196 -12.11 -17.78 22.41
N ASN A 197 -12.97 -17.22 21.54
CA ASN A 197 -14.21 -16.53 21.91
C ASN A 197 -15.49 -17.23 21.43
N ASP A 198 -15.39 -18.41 20.81
CA ASP A 198 -16.54 -19.12 20.26
C ASP A 198 -16.30 -20.62 20.41
N SER A 199 -17.27 -21.38 20.88
CA SER A 199 -17.16 -22.83 21.08
C SER A 199 -16.92 -23.62 19.77
N GLY A 200 -16.87 -22.93 18.62
CA GLY A 200 -16.59 -23.49 17.31
C GLY A 200 -15.11 -23.77 17.05
N LYS A 201 -14.71 -25.02 17.27
CA LYS A 201 -13.47 -25.61 16.74
C LYS A 201 -13.55 -25.76 15.22
N LYS A 202 -12.53 -25.30 14.49
CA LYS A 202 -12.39 -25.56 13.06
C LYS A 202 -11.27 -26.56 12.83
N THR A 203 -11.58 -27.60 12.07
CA THR A 203 -10.60 -28.63 11.70
C THR A 203 -10.35 -28.59 10.21
N TYR A 204 -9.08 -28.73 9.86
CA TYR A 204 -8.58 -28.73 8.51
C TYR A 204 -7.72 -29.96 8.28
N LYS A 205 -7.76 -30.53 7.08
CA LYS A 205 -6.91 -31.65 6.68
C LYS A 205 -5.98 -31.21 5.55
N LYS A 206 -4.67 -31.46 5.71
CA LYS A 206 -3.63 -31.24 4.69
C LYS A 206 -3.96 -32.09 3.46
N THR A 207 -3.76 -31.54 2.28
CA THR A 207 -3.84 -32.27 1.02
C THR A 207 -2.44 -32.53 0.47
N SER A 208 -2.35 -33.27 -0.62
CA SER A 208 -1.11 -33.42 -1.40
C SER A 208 -0.86 -32.25 -2.35
N GLU A 209 -1.71 -31.22 -2.33
CA GLU A 209 -1.65 -30.06 -3.23
C GLU A 209 -0.94 -28.91 -2.53
N ALA A 210 -0.20 -28.12 -3.30
CA ALA A 210 0.41 -26.86 -2.86
C ALA A 210 0.25 -25.80 -3.95
N VAL A 211 0.31 -24.54 -3.57
CA VAL A 211 0.18 -23.38 -4.47
C VAL A 211 1.23 -22.35 -4.10
N HIS A 212 1.80 -21.69 -5.09
CA HIS A 212 2.83 -20.69 -4.86
C HIS A 212 2.21 -19.45 -4.19
N ILE A 213 2.95 -18.80 -3.28
CA ILE A 213 2.47 -17.66 -2.50
C ILE A 213 1.98 -16.50 -3.37
N ASN A 214 2.53 -16.36 -4.59
CA ASN A 214 2.20 -15.33 -5.57
C ASN A 214 0.71 -15.29 -5.95
N ASP A 215 0.04 -16.44 -5.89
CA ASP A 215 -1.33 -16.60 -6.37
C ASP A 215 -2.36 -16.45 -5.24
N LEU A 216 -1.90 -16.04 -4.05
CA LEU A 216 -2.70 -16.06 -2.84
C LEU A 216 -3.27 -14.69 -2.49
N VAL A 217 -4.47 -14.74 -1.92
CA VAL A 217 -5.08 -13.59 -1.26
C VAL A 217 -4.89 -13.72 0.25
N ILE A 218 -4.42 -12.64 0.85
CA ILE A 218 -4.14 -12.54 2.27
C ILE A 218 -5.44 -12.15 2.99
N ASP A 219 -6.08 -13.13 3.65
CA ASP A 219 -7.35 -12.96 4.37
C ASP A 219 -7.13 -12.92 5.89
N LYS A 220 -8.16 -12.48 6.63
CA LYS A 220 -8.25 -12.39 8.08
C LYS A 220 -7.88 -13.70 8.80
N TYR A 221 -8.15 -14.83 8.18
CA TYR A 221 -8.06 -16.15 8.82
C TYR A 221 -7.06 -17.07 8.13
N GLY A 222 -6.21 -16.54 7.25
CA GLY A 222 -5.27 -17.35 6.48
C GLY A 222 -5.05 -16.84 5.07
N PHE A 223 -4.31 -17.63 4.30
CA PHE A 223 -4.30 -17.48 2.86
C PHE A 223 -5.48 -18.16 2.21
N SER A 224 -5.95 -17.55 1.12
CA SER A 224 -7.04 -18.03 0.32
C SER A 224 -6.70 -18.00 -1.17
N ILE A 225 -7.38 -18.85 -1.92
CA ILE A 225 -7.41 -18.80 -3.38
C ILE A 225 -8.83 -18.42 -3.83
N TYR A 226 -8.93 -17.80 -4.99
CA TYR A 226 -10.20 -17.68 -5.69
C TYR A 226 -10.65 -19.08 -6.15
N GLY A 227 -11.80 -19.55 -5.66
CA GLY A 227 -12.33 -20.86 -6.02
C GLY A 227 -13.05 -20.87 -7.38
N THR A 228 -13.39 -22.07 -7.88
CA THR A 228 -14.21 -22.25 -9.09
C THR A 228 -15.70 -22.10 -8.79
N GLY A 229 -16.38 -21.18 -9.49
CA GLY A 229 -17.75 -20.73 -9.27
C GLY A 229 -17.81 -19.19 -9.20
N GLU A 230 -18.95 -18.58 -8.88
CA GLU A 230 -19.01 -17.12 -8.63
C GLU A 230 -18.33 -16.77 -7.29
N PHE A 231 -17.00 -16.60 -7.32
CA PHE A 231 -16.20 -15.79 -6.38
C PHE A 231 -16.06 -16.24 -4.90
N SER A 232 -16.30 -17.50 -4.53
CA SER A 232 -16.06 -17.90 -3.13
C SER A 232 -14.57 -18.07 -2.82
N GLN A 233 -13.98 -17.12 -2.09
CA GLN A 233 -12.64 -17.26 -1.50
C GLN A 233 -12.62 -18.43 -0.52
N LYS A 234 -11.69 -19.37 -0.74
CA LYS A 234 -11.53 -20.54 0.14
C LYS A 234 -10.21 -20.42 0.89
N VAL A 235 -10.29 -20.35 2.21
CA VAL A 235 -9.10 -20.42 3.08
C VAL A 235 -8.46 -21.78 2.90
N ILE A 236 -7.20 -21.78 2.46
CA ILE A 236 -6.39 -22.96 2.21
C ILE A 236 -5.21 -23.09 3.17
N TYR A 237 -4.77 -22.00 3.82
CA TYR A 237 -3.69 -22.05 4.79
C TYR A 237 -4.10 -21.23 6.01
N PRO A 238 -4.57 -21.87 7.09
CA PRO A 238 -5.32 -21.17 8.12
C PRO A 238 -4.42 -20.53 9.18
N PHE A 239 -4.78 -19.34 9.64
CA PHE A 239 -4.07 -18.63 10.71
C PHE A 239 -4.71 -18.83 12.09
N TYR A 240 -3.92 -18.55 13.13
CA TYR A 240 -4.37 -18.41 14.50
C TYR A 240 -5.50 -17.38 14.61
N ARG A 241 -6.35 -17.57 15.63
CA ARG A 241 -7.40 -16.62 15.99
C ARG A 241 -6.94 -15.79 17.17
N LEU A 242 -6.07 -14.83 16.88
CA LEU A 242 -5.54 -13.88 17.86
C LEU A 242 -6.65 -12.95 18.39
N ALA A 243 -6.59 -12.66 19.69
CA ALA A 243 -7.32 -11.57 20.31
C ALA A 243 -6.74 -10.21 19.86
N GLY A 244 -7.44 -9.11 20.14
CA GLY A 244 -7.01 -7.78 19.70
C GLY A 244 -5.72 -7.31 20.38
N ASP A 245 -5.45 -7.83 21.57
CA ASP A 245 -4.30 -7.55 22.43
C ASP A 245 -3.17 -8.57 22.30
N ASP A 246 -3.35 -9.63 21.52
CA ASP A 246 -2.30 -10.63 21.26
C ASP A 246 -1.31 -10.12 20.18
N TYR A 247 -0.01 -10.33 20.40
CA TYR A 247 1.04 -10.05 19.43
C TYR A 247 1.89 -11.30 19.21
N LEU A 248 2.11 -11.65 17.95
CA LEU A 248 3.14 -12.60 17.54
C LEU A 248 4.25 -11.81 16.85
N ILE A 249 5.51 -12.03 17.18
CA ILE A 249 6.63 -11.20 16.68
C ILE A 249 7.74 -12.13 16.17
N ALA A 250 8.33 -11.77 15.03
CA ALA A 250 9.53 -12.40 14.50
C ALA A 250 10.52 -11.35 14.01
N ASP A 251 11.81 -11.62 14.22
CA ASP A 251 12.85 -10.88 13.50
C ASP A 251 12.80 -11.25 12.01
N PHE A 252 12.88 -10.23 11.14
CA PHE A 252 12.78 -10.41 9.69
C PHE A 252 14.08 -10.02 8.97
N SER A 253 14.60 -8.83 9.25
CA SER A 253 15.84 -8.33 8.68
C SER A 253 16.67 -7.58 9.73
N GLU A 254 17.85 -7.09 9.36
CA GLU A 254 18.64 -6.20 10.21
C GLU A 254 17.91 -4.89 10.53
N THR A 255 17.02 -4.44 9.63
CA THR A 255 16.29 -3.18 9.74
C THR A 255 14.89 -3.34 10.31
N MET A 256 14.27 -4.52 10.22
CA MET A 256 12.85 -4.72 10.55
C MET A 256 12.57 -5.98 11.38
N LYS A 257 11.54 -5.88 12.22
CA LYS A 257 10.79 -7.04 12.71
C LYS A 257 9.41 -7.03 12.07
N ILE A 258 8.81 -8.20 11.94
CA ILE A 258 7.40 -8.32 11.59
C ILE A 258 6.61 -8.78 12.81
N PHE A 259 5.34 -8.42 12.84
CA PHE A 259 4.43 -8.91 13.84
C PHE A 259 3.04 -9.16 13.28
N SER A 260 2.25 -9.91 14.03
CA SER A 260 0.84 -10.09 13.80
C SER A 260 0.05 -9.56 14.98
N ASN A 261 -0.90 -8.70 14.67
CA ASN A 261 -1.89 -8.21 15.60
C ASN A 261 -3.15 -7.85 14.80
N GLU A 262 -4.33 -7.92 15.44
CA GLU A 262 -5.62 -7.61 14.80
C GLU A 262 -5.90 -8.35 13.47
N LYS A 263 -5.22 -9.47 13.23
CA LYS A 263 -5.32 -10.31 12.02
C LYS A 263 -4.82 -9.59 10.76
N THR A 264 -3.74 -8.83 10.89
CA THR A 264 -3.01 -8.23 9.78
C THR A 264 -1.51 -8.16 10.06
N LEU A 265 -0.73 -7.87 9.02
CA LEU A 265 0.71 -7.69 9.09
C LEU A 265 1.06 -6.36 9.74
N GLY A 266 1.95 -6.43 10.73
CA GLY A 266 2.64 -5.29 11.30
C GLY A 266 4.13 -5.32 10.98
N ILE A 267 4.71 -4.12 10.83
CA ILE A 267 6.15 -3.92 10.64
C ILE A 267 6.65 -3.05 11.79
N PHE A 268 7.77 -3.45 12.39
CA PHE A 268 8.51 -2.65 13.35
C PHE A 268 9.85 -2.26 12.74
N LEU A 269 10.11 -0.96 12.63
CA LEU A 269 11.38 -0.44 12.16
C LEU A 269 12.35 -0.27 13.32
N LYS A 270 13.42 -1.07 13.32
CA LYS A 270 14.41 -1.09 14.41
C LYS A 270 15.12 0.24 14.59
N LYS A 271 15.40 0.95 13.49
CA LYS A 271 16.11 2.24 13.49
C LYS A 271 15.38 3.33 14.26
N ILE A 272 14.05 3.39 14.13
CA ILE A 272 13.23 4.46 14.72
C ILE A 272 12.40 3.99 15.91
N GLY A 273 12.32 2.68 16.17
CA GLY A 273 11.60 2.13 17.31
C GLY A 273 10.07 2.20 17.17
N GLU A 274 9.56 2.25 15.94
CA GLU A 274 8.12 2.45 15.67
C GLU A 274 7.50 1.22 15.01
N THR A 275 6.25 0.91 15.39
CA THR A 275 5.43 -0.13 14.76
C THR A 275 4.37 0.46 13.84
N LYS A 276 3.98 -0.28 12.81
CA LYS A 276 2.77 0.02 12.05
C LYS A 276 2.11 -1.21 11.50
N LEU A 277 0.79 -1.27 11.67
CA LEU A 277 -0.08 -2.24 11.01
C LEU A 277 -0.42 -1.77 9.60
N MET A 278 -0.25 -2.67 8.63
CA MET A 278 -0.73 -2.48 7.28
C MET A 278 -2.18 -2.94 7.20
N THR A 279 -3.04 -2.16 6.54
CA THR A 279 -4.41 -2.62 6.30
C THR A 279 -4.40 -3.81 5.35
N ARG A 280 -5.35 -4.73 5.50
CA ARG A 280 -5.45 -5.89 4.59
C ARG A 280 -5.62 -5.48 3.13
N ASN A 281 -6.30 -4.36 2.87
CA ASN A 281 -6.47 -3.82 1.52
C ASN A 281 -5.11 -3.40 0.93
N THR A 282 -4.35 -2.59 1.68
CA THR A 282 -2.98 -2.20 1.30
C THR A 282 -2.10 -3.42 1.10
N LEU A 283 -2.14 -4.39 2.02
CA LEU A 283 -1.36 -5.61 1.96
C LEU A 283 -1.62 -6.43 0.70
N ASN A 284 -2.89 -6.64 0.34
CA ASN A 284 -3.25 -7.33 -0.90
C ASN A 284 -2.93 -6.50 -2.15
N ASN A 285 -3.09 -5.18 -2.12
CA ASN A 285 -2.75 -4.34 -3.27
C ASN A 285 -1.24 -4.35 -3.55
N VAL A 286 -0.42 -4.34 -2.50
CA VAL A 286 1.03 -4.53 -2.61
C VAL A 286 1.33 -5.92 -3.14
N HIS A 287 0.73 -6.96 -2.56
CA HIS A 287 0.95 -8.34 -2.99
C HIS A 287 0.58 -8.58 -4.46
N ASN A 288 -0.56 -8.06 -4.90
CA ASN A 288 -0.99 -8.12 -6.29
C ASN A 288 -0.03 -7.37 -7.22
N PHE A 289 0.42 -6.17 -6.84
CA PHE A 289 1.40 -5.43 -7.63
C PHE A 289 2.71 -6.21 -7.82
N MET A 290 3.23 -6.81 -6.75
CA MET A 290 4.49 -7.54 -6.79
C MET A 290 4.41 -8.85 -7.59
N ASN A 291 3.24 -9.47 -7.63
CA ASN A 291 3.05 -10.78 -8.24
C ASN A 291 2.37 -10.74 -9.62
N ALA A 292 1.80 -9.61 -10.03
CA ALA A 292 1.30 -9.40 -11.39
C ALA A 292 2.44 -9.17 -12.40
N ILE A 293 2.18 -9.51 -13.66
CA ILE A 293 3.03 -9.08 -14.79
C ILE A 293 2.82 -7.58 -15.00
N PRO A 294 3.87 -6.75 -15.16
CA PRO A 294 3.70 -5.32 -15.35
C PRO A 294 2.93 -5.03 -16.62
N PHE A 295 2.03 -4.04 -16.55
CA PHE A 295 1.35 -3.54 -17.73
C PHE A 295 2.36 -3.00 -18.75
N GLY A 296 2.40 -3.60 -19.94
CA GLY A 296 3.29 -3.22 -21.05
C GLY A 296 4.54 -4.09 -21.22
N VAL A 297 4.71 -5.14 -20.41
CA VAL A 297 5.71 -6.20 -20.63
C VAL A 297 5.08 -7.25 -21.57
N GLU A 298 5.70 -7.51 -22.72
CA GLU A 298 5.32 -8.62 -23.60
C GLU A 298 5.75 -9.96 -22.96
N GLN A 299 4.90 -10.99 -23.08
CA GLN A 299 5.15 -12.34 -22.55
C GLN A 299 6.05 -13.16 -23.49
#